data_AF-A0A061AE43-F1
#
_entry.id   AF-A0A061AE43-F1
#
_cell.length_a   1.000
_cell.length_b   1.000
_cell.length_c   1.000
_cell.angle_alpha   90.00
_cell.angle_beta   90.00
_cell.angle_gamma   90.00
#
_symmetry.space_group_name_H-M   'P 1'
#
loop_
_entity.id
_entity.type
_entity.pdbx_description
1 polymer ?
#
loop_
_entity_poly.entity_id
_entity_poly.type
_entity_poly.pdbx_seq_one_letter_code
_entity_poly.pdbx_strand_id
1 'polypeptide(L)'
;MWSPPLIPAILFLQVTNEINPILSYSYMAVLVPVFLLTDVLRYKPVLVLSSLSHVAIWLLLLLGSSLLEMQFMEFFYGITMAARVAYSSYIFSLVTPELYQRVASYSRSCVLMGVFASSVLGQVLISVGRLSFATLSEVSLALVSFGLVLSCCLPWPKRSLFFNRAHHAAQRNLQEQAAAHSGSSWRDSVFIQMLKELRNVPQRPSLRLWSLWWVFNSAGYYLVLLYVHVLWNKVYPATENKHVYNGGVEAVSTLLGAITSFAAGFVKIRWNLWSELVIGIITALQAGLLLLMG
;
A
#
# COMPACT_ATOMS: atom_id res chain seq x y z
N MET A 1 7.53 19.19 -15.20
CA MET A 1 7.31 20.23 -16.22
C MET A 1 6.54 21.37 -15.57
N TRP A 2 7.20 22.42 -15.06
CA TRP A 2 6.61 23.76 -14.83
C TRP A 2 7.74 24.80 -14.76
N SER A 3 7.76 25.78 -15.65
CA SER A 3 8.53 27.04 -15.54
C SER A 3 7.83 28.08 -16.43
N PRO A 4 7.41 29.24 -15.88
CA PRO A 4 8.29 30.39 -15.55
C PRO A 4 8.04 31.01 -14.14
N PRO A 5 8.97 31.79 -13.55
CA PRO A 5 9.49 31.62 -12.19
C PRO A 5 8.57 31.97 -10.99
N LEU A 6 7.41 32.60 -11.17
CA LEU A 6 6.50 32.96 -10.06
C LEU A 6 5.23 32.10 -9.99
N ILE A 7 4.82 31.51 -11.12
CA ILE A 7 3.64 30.62 -11.23
C ILE A 7 3.93 29.19 -10.69
N PRO A 8 5.13 28.59 -10.85
CA PRO A 8 5.49 27.30 -10.29
C PRO A 8 5.50 27.31 -8.78
N ALA A 9 5.89 28.40 -8.13
CA ALA A 9 5.94 28.46 -6.67
C ALA A 9 4.52 28.43 -6.07
N ILE A 10 3.58 29.17 -6.66
CA ILE A 10 2.17 29.18 -6.23
C ILE A 10 1.51 27.84 -6.55
N LEU A 11 1.71 27.30 -7.74
CA LEU A 11 1.21 25.98 -8.12
C LEU A 11 1.82 24.87 -7.24
N PHE A 12 3.09 24.98 -6.87
CA PHE A 12 3.78 24.04 -6.00
C PHE A 12 3.29 24.11 -4.55
N LEU A 13 3.08 25.32 -4.02
CA LEU A 13 2.49 25.51 -2.70
C LEU A 13 1.06 24.99 -2.68
N GLN A 14 0.30 25.23 -3.74
CA GLN A 14 -1.04 24.70 -3.91
C GLN A 14 -1.05 23.16 -3.97
N VAL A 15 -0.13 22.53 -4.72
CA VAL A 15 -0.01 21.06 -4.74
C VAL A 15 0.38 20.52 -3.35
N THR A 16 1.35 21.16 -2.70
CA THR A 16 1.88 20.69 -1.41
C THR A 16 0.90 20.88 -0.25
N ASN A 17 0.13 21.98 -0.25
CA ASN A 17 -0.77 22.35 0.84
C ASN A 17 -2.24 21.98 0.59
N GLU A 18 -2.70 21.91 -0.66
CA GLU A 18 -4.12 21.67 -0.97
C GLU A 18 -4.40 20.29 -1.56
N ILE A 19 -3.40 19.65 -2.21
CA ILE A 19 -3.58 18.36 -2.90
C ILE A 19 -2.96 17.22 -2.08
N ASN A 20 -1.65 17.27 -1.82
CA ASN A 20 -0.92 16.21 -1.11
C ASN A 20 -1.50 15.84 0.28
N PRO A 21 -2.02 16.77 1.10
CA PRO A 21 -2.55 16.41 2.42
C PRO A 21 -3.81 15.55 2.33
N ILE A 22 -4.59 15.67 1.24
CA ILE A 22 -5.84 14.91 1.06
C ILE A 22 -5.55 13.42 1.05
N LEU A 23 -4.47 12.98 0.41
CA LEU A 23 -4.04 11.59 0.44
C LEU A 23 -3.88 11.10 1.88
N SER A 24 -3.16 11.85 2.71
CA SER A 24 -2.84 11.45 4.08
C SER A 24 -4.09 11.40 4.96
N TYR A 25 -4.95 12.41 4.87
CA TYR A 25 -6.19 12.47 5.67
C TYR A 25 -7.22 11.45 5.20
N SER A 26 -7.40 11.29 3.88
CA SER A 26 -8.32 10.30 3.32
C SER A 26 -7.86 8.88 3.62
N TYR A 27 -6.57 8.58 3.48
CA TYR A 27 -6.01 7.28 3.84
C TYR A 27 -6.29 6.94 5.32
N MET A 28 -6.04 7.88 6.24
CA MET A 28 -6.33 7.69 7.66
C MET A 28 -7.82 7.44 7.93
N ALA A 29 -8.71 8.21 7.29
CA ALA A 29 -10.15 8.07 7.45
C ALA A 29 -10.70 6.76 6.86
N VAL A 30 -10.20 6.35 5.71
CA VAL A 30 -10.67 5.17 4.96
C VAL A 30 -10.06 3.87 5.48
N LEU A 31 -8.92 3.92 6.17
CA LEU A 31 -8.25 2.73 6.72
C LEU A 31 -9.18 1.89 7.61
N VAL A 32 -9.90 2.54 8.54
CA VAL A 32 -10.79 1.85 9.49
C VAL A 32 -11.98 1.20 8.77
N PRO A 33 -12.76 1.92 7.92
CA PRO A 33 -13.80 1.31 7.10
C PRO A 33 -13.31 0.17 6.22
N VAL A 34 -12.18 0.34 5.53
CA VAL A 34 -11.65 -0.70 4.62
C VAL A 34 -11.19 -1.92 5.41
N PHE A 35 -10.55 -1.75 6.55
CA PHE A 35 -10.18 -2.85 7.44
C PHE A 35 -11.42 -3.67 7.85
N LEU A 36 -12.48 -3.00 8.28
CA LEU A 36 -13.75 -3.64 8.65
C LEU A 36 -14.41 -4.34 7.46
N LEU A 37 -14.45 -3.66 6.32
CA LEU A 37 -15.05 -4.17 5.10
C LEU A 37 -14.32 -5.41 4.58
N THR A 38 -13.00 -5.46 4.76
CA THR A 38 -12.14 -6.58 4.35
C THR A 38 -12.59 -7.89 4.99
N ASP A 39 -12.86 -7.85 6.29
CA ASP A 39 -13.27 -9.04 7.04
C ASP A 39 -14.72 -9.42 6.77
N VAL A 40 -15.63 -8.44 6.61
CA VAL A 40 -17.05 -8.70 6.31
C VAL A 40 -17.26 -9.22 4.89
N LEU A 41 -16.58 -8.63 3.90
CA LEU A 41 -16.77 -8.94 2.48
C LEU A 41 -15.87 -10.07 1.96
N ARG A 42 -15.13 -10.76 2.84
CA ARG A 42 -14.21 -11.86 2.47
C ARG A 42 -13.16 -11.42 1.44
N TYR A 43 -12.48 -10.30 1.70
CA TYR A 43 -11.33 -9.75 0.98
C TYR A 43 -11.53 -9.36 -0.50
N LYS A 44 -12.15 -10.21 -1.33
CA LYS A 44 -12.24 -10.02 -2.79
C LYS A 44 -12.90 -8.70 -3.22
N PRO A 45 -14.04 -8.26 -2.65
CA PRO A 45 -14.63 -6.97 -3.01
C PRO A 45 -13.74 -5.77 -2.66
N VAL A 46 -12.90 -5.88 -1.63
CA VAL A 46 -11.93 -4.83 -1.29
C VAL A 46 -10.80 -4.78 -2.32
N LEU A 47 -10.38 -5.92 -2.88
CA LEU A 47 -9.42 -5.96 -3.99
C LEU A 47 -10.01 -5.37 -5.28
N VAL A 48 -11.28 -5.63 -5.56
CA VAL A 48 -11.97 -5.03 -6.72
C VAL A 48 -12.14 -3.52 -6.52
N LEU A 49 -12.52 -3.06 -5.31
CA LEU A 49 -12.62 -1.65 -4.97
C LEU A 49 -11.28 -0.91 -5.15
N SER A 50 -10.17 -1.56 -4.76
CA SER A 50 -8.81 -1.07 -4.97
C SER A 50 -8.51 -0.86 -6.45
N SER A 51 -8.74 -1.89 -7.28
CA SER A 51 -8.51 -1.81 -8.73
C SER A 51 -9.40 -0.77 -9.40
N LEU A 52 -10.67 -0.66 -8.99
CA LEU A 52 -11.60 0.35 -9.50
C LEU A 52 -11.16 1.77 -9.16
N SER A 53 -10.65 1.96 -7.94
CA SER A 53 -10.09 3.24 -7.49
C SER A 53 -8.84 3.61 -8.29
N HIS A 54 -7.98 2.64 -8.62
CA HIS A 54 -6.85 2.84 -9.52
C HIS A 54 -7.27 3.26 -10.94
N VAL A 55 -8.33 2.67 -11.50
CA VAL A 55 -8.87 3.13 -12.80
C VAL A 55 -9.36 4.58 -12.69
N ALA A 56 -10.08 4.92 -11.62
CA ALA A 56 -10.57 6.28 -11.39
C ALA A 56 -9.43 7.31 -11.30
N ILE A 57 -8.31 6.98 -10.64
CA ILE A 57 -7.11 7.83 -10.57
C ILE A 57 -6.61 8.17 -11.97
N TRP A 58 -6.42 7.17 -12.83
CA TRP A 58 -5.88 7.39 -14.18
C TRP A 58 -6.86 8.13 -15.09
N LEU A 59 -8.17 7.91 -14.93
CA LEU A 59 -9.19 8.69 -15.64
C LEU A 59 -9.18 10.17 -15.20
N LEU A 60 -9.10 10.43 -13.89
CA LEU A 60 -9.00 11.80 -13.36
C LEU A 60 -7.69 12.48 -13.76
N LEU A 61 -6.58 11.73 -13.88
CA LEU A 61 -5.31 12.27 -14.39
C LEU A 61 -5.37 12.65 -15.87
N LEU A 62 -6.13 11.91 -16.68
CA LEU A 62 -6.27 12.18 -18.12
C LEU A 62 -7.29 13.27 -18.43
N LEU A 63 -8.40 13.31 -17.70
CA LEU A 63 -9.53 14.21 -17.96
C LEU A 63 -9.53 15.46 -17.07
N GLY A 64 -8.84 15.41 -15.93
CA GLY A 64 -8.88 16.43 -14.91
C GLY A 64 -8.10 17.68 -15.30
N SER A 65 -8.75 18.84 -15.16
CA SER A 65 -8.17 20.16 -15.39
C SER A 65 -8.31 21.09 -14.18
N SER A 66 -9.14 20.71 -13.21
CA SER A 66 -9.45 21.50 -12.02
C SER A 66 -8.71 21.00 -10.78
N LEU A 67 -8.57 21.89 -9.79
CA LEU A 67 -8.03 21.55 -8.47
C LEU A 67 -8.82 20.43 -7.80
N LEU A 68 -10.16 20.53 -7.85
CA LEU A 68 -11.05 19.58 -7.19
C LEU A 68 -10.92 18.16 -7.78
N GLU A 69 -10.75 18.03 -9.10
CA GLU A 69 -10.48 16.73 -9.74
C GLU A 69 -9.16 16.10 -9.27
N MET A 70 -8.12 16.92 -9.10
CA MET A 70 -6.83 16.45 -8.54
C MET A 70 -6.94 16.06 -7.07
N GLN A 71 -7.77 16.77 -6.29
CA GLN A 71 -8.09 16.41 -4.91
C GLN A 71 -8.84 15.07 -4.82
N PHE A 72 -9.82 14.84 -5.71
CA PHE A 72 -10.51 13.55 -5.80
C PHE A 72 -9.59 12.42 -6.24
N MET A 73 -8.63 12.70 -7.13
CA MET A 73 -7.61 11.73 -7.55
C MET A 73 -6.79 11.24 -6.34
N GLU A 74 -6.33 12.16 -5.48
CA GLU A 74 -5.63 11.80 -4.23
C GLU A 74 -6.52 11.04 -3.23
N PHE A 75 -7.81 11.36 -3.18
CA PHE A 75 -8.78 10.62 -2.36
C PHE A 75 -8.91 9.15 -2.81
N PHE A 76 -9.04 8.89 -4.12
CA PHE A 76 -9.05 7.52 -4.66
C PHE A 76 -7.71 6.80 -4.45
N TYR A 77 -6.61 7.54 -4.46
CA TYR A 77 -5.30 7.01 -4.12
C TYR A 77 -5.24 6.57 -2.64
N GLY A 78 -5.83 7.35 -1.72
CA GLY A 78 -6.02 6.99 -0.31
C GLY A 78 -6.81 5.69 -0.12
N ILE A 79 -7.90 5.49 -0.89
CA ILE A 79 -8.68 4.24 -0.86
C ILE A 79 -7.80 3.05 -1.27
N THR A 80 -7.01 3.20 -2.32
CA THR A 80 -6.14 2.10 -2.77
C THR A 80 -5.07 1.77 -1.73
N MET A 81 -4.46 2.80 -1.13
CA MET A 81 -3.46 2.63 -0.09
C MET A 81 -4.03 1.87 1.12
N ALA A 82 -5.27 2.15 1.51
CA ALA A 82 -5.98 1.41 2.56
C ALA A 82 -6.25 -0.05 2.15
N ALA A 83 -6.70 -0.28 0.92
CA ALA A 83 -7.01 -1.62 0.42
C ALA A 83 -5.76 -2.51 0.27
N ARG A 84 -4.56 -1.93 0.18
CA ARG A 84 -3.30 -2.70 0.12
C ARG A 84 -3.05 -3.55 1.36
N VAL A 85 -3.52 -3.12 2.53
CA VAL A 85 -3.43 -3.91 3.78
C VAL A 85 -4.26 -5.18 3.68
N ALA A 86 -5.43 -5.10 3.03
CA ALA A 86 -6.34 -6.23 2.81
C ALA A 86 -5.74 -7.33 1.93
N TYR A 87 -4.93 -6.95 0.94
CA TYR A 87 -4.29 -7.89 0.01
C TYR A 87 -3.32 -8.86 0.72
N SER A 88 -2.52 -8.36 1.65
CA SER A 88 -1.62 -9.22 2.43
C SER A 88 -2.40 -10.25 3.25
N SER A 89 -3.49 -9.82 3.89
CA SER A 89 -4.37 -10.70 4.66
C SER A 89 -5.09 -11.74 3.78
N TYR A 90 -5.52 -11.34 2.59
CA TYR A 90 -6.13 -12.25 1.61
C TYR A 90 -5.20 -13.39 1.24
N ILE A 91 -3.96 -13.08 0.88
CA ILE A 91 -2.97 -14.08 0.46
C ILE A 91 -2.66 -15.05 1.60
N PHE A 92 -2.47 -14.56 2.83
CA PHE A 92 -2.23 -15.43 3.98
C PHE A 92 -3.43 -16.32 4.33
N SER A 93 -4.66 -15.95 3.93
CA SER A 93 -5.83 -16.81 4.13
C SER A 93 -5.88 -18.01 3.18
N LEU A 94 -5.16 -17.97 2.06
CA LEU A 94 -5.13 -19.03 1.03
C LEU A 94 -3.95 -20.00 1.19
N VAL A 95 -2.94 -19.61 1.96
CA VAL A 95 -1.64 -20.28 2.02
C VAL A 95 -1.41 -20.86 3.42
N THR A 96 -0.61 -21.91 3.54
CA THR A 96 -0.22 -22.48 4.84
C THR A 96 0.84 -21.61 5.55
N PRO A 97 0.90 -21.60 6.89
CA PRO A 97 1.86 -20.78 7.65
C PRO A 97 3.33 -21.02 7.28
N GLU A 98 3.68 -22.23 6.87
CA GLU A 98 5.04 -22.61 6.42
C GLU A 98 5.52 -21.82 5.19
N LEU A 99 4.56 -21.35 4.37
CA LEU A 99 4.83 -20.63 3.13
C LEU A 99 4.67 -19.12 3.28
N TYR A 100 4.26 -18.59 4.45
CA TYR A 100 4.02 -17.16 4.65
C TYR A 100 5.22 -16.30 4.30
N GLN A 101 6.42 -16.70 4.73
CA GLN A 101 7.65 -15.95 4.43
C GLN A 101 7.95 -15.91 2.92
N ARG A 102 7.79 -17.04 2.23
CA ARG A 102 8.03 -17.14 0.77
C ARG A 102 7.02 -16.31 -0.01
N VAL A 103 5.76 -16.41 0.36
CA VAL A 103 4.69 -15.72 -0.36
C VAL A 103 4.72 -14.21 -0.10
N ALA A 104 5.04 -13.77 1.13
CA ALA A 104 5.28 -12.36 1.42
C ALA A 104 6.46 -11.79 0.60
N SER A 105 7.53 -12.57 0.47
CA SER A 105 8.70 -12.24 -0.34
C SER A 105 8.35 -12.11 -1.82
N TYR A 106 7.69 -13.12 -2.41
CA TYR A 106 7.25 -13.06 -3.81
C TYR A 106 6.35 -11.87 -4.09
N SER A 107 5.37 -11.62 -3.21
CA SER A 107 4.48 -10.47 -3.31
C SER A 107 5.25 -9.15 -3.36
N ARG A 108 6.19 -8.94 -2.43
CA ARG A 108 6.98 -7.70 -2.37
C ARG A 108 7.94 -7.57 -3.56
N SER A 109 8.57 -8.66 -4.00
CA SER A 109 9.44 -8.67 -5.18
C SER A 109 8.67 -8.38 -6.46
N CYS A 110 7.46 -8.92 -6.65
CA CYS A 110 6.62 -8.60 -7.79
C CYS A 110 6.25 -7.12 -7.86
N VAL A 111 5.88 -6.51 -6.73
CA VAL A 111 5.58 -5.06 -6.67
C VAL A 111 6.81 -4.24 -7.06
N LEU A 112 7.98 -4.55 -6.48
CA LEU A 112 9.21 -3.81 -6.78
C LEU A 112 9.69 -4.01 -8.22
N MET A 113 9.53 -5.21 -8.77
CA MET A 113 9.81 -5.49 -10.17
C MET A 113 8.85 -4.74 -11.11
N GLY A 114 7.58 -4.58 -10.71
CA GLY A 114 6.61 -3.76 -11.42
C GLY A 114 7.02 -2.28 -11.46
N VAL A 115 7.45 -1.72 -10.33
CA VAL A 115 7.98 -0.35 -10.28
C VAL A 115 9.22 -0.23 -11.17
N PHE A 116 10.20 -1.13 -11.02
CA PHE A 116 11.40 -1.17 -11.87
C PHE A 116 11.05 -1.18 -13.37
N ALA A 117 10.18 -2.11 -13.79
CA ALA A 117 9.76 -2.22 -15.18
C ALA A 117 9.06 -0.95 -15.66
N SER A 118 8.21 -0.33 -14.84
CA SER A 118 7.53 0.92 -15.16
C SER A 118 8.49 2.12 -15.26
N SER A 119 9.49 2.24 -14.37
CA SER A 119 10.49 3.30 -14.41
C SER A 119 11.38 3.18 -15.65
N VAL A 120 11.83 1.97 -15.97
CA VAL A 120 12.64 1.71 -17.19
C VAL A 120 11.81 1.99 -18.44
N LEU A 121 10.59 1.44 -18.51
CA LEU A 121 9.71 1.64 -19.68
C LEU A 121 9.36 3.12 -19.85
N GLY A 122 8.98 3.82 -18.79
CA GLY A 122 8.70 5.26 -18.83
C GLY A 122 9.89 6.08 -19.30
N GLN A 123 11.09 5.79 -18.79
CA GLN A 123 12.32 6.48 -19.19
C GLN A 123 12.66 6.21 -20.67
N VAL A 124 12.54 4.97 -21.14
CA VAL A 124 12.81 4.58 -22.53
C VAL A 124 11.80 5.21 -23.49
N LEU A 125 10.51 5.18 -23.17
CA LEU A 125 9.45 5.73 -24.01
C LEU A 125 9.55 7.25 -24.17
N ILE A 126 9.96 7.96 -23.11
CA ILE A 126 10.17 9.41 -23.16
C ILE A 126 11.47 9.76 -23.91
N SER A 127 12.58 9.08 -23.60
CA SER A 127 13.91 9.44 -24.14
C SER A 127 14.13 8.99 -25.58
N VAL A 128 13.71 7.77 -25.94
CA VAL A 128 13.93 7.18 -27.27
C VAL A 128 12.68 7.32 -28.13
N GLY A 129 11.50 7.08 -27.55
CA GLY A 129 10.23 7.09 -28.28
C GLY A 129 9.64 8.48 -28.57
N ARG A 130 10.14 9.53 -27.88
CA ARG A 130 9.57 10.90 -27.90
C ARG A 130 8.05 10.93 -27.70
N LEU A 131 7.52 9.95 -26.96
CA LEU A 131 6.08 9.85 -26.72
C LEU A 131 5.63 10.92 -25.73
N SER A 132 4.44 11.46 -25.96
CA SER A 132 3.81 12.43 -25.05
C SER A 132 3.39 11.74 -23.75
N PHE A 133 3.39 12.49 -22.64
CA PHE A 133 2.91 12.03 -21.35
C PHE A 133 1.45 11.53 -21.40
N ALA A 134 0.62 12.09 -22.29
CA ALA A 134 -0.76 11.63 -22.49
C ALA A 134 -0.82 10.16 -22.93
N THR A 135 -0.01 9.77 -23.92
CA THR A 135 0.05 8.38 -24.40
C THR A 135 0.57 7.43 -23.34
N LEU A 136 1.51 7.88 -22.49
CA LEU A 136 2.02 7.07 -21.37
C LEU A 136 0.93 6.82 -20.32
N SER A 137 0.11 7.83 -20.03
CA SER A 137 -1.04 7.72 -19.14
C SER A 137 -2.15 6.82 -19.72
N GLU A 138 -2.39 6.85 -21.03
CA GLU A 138 -3.33 5.93 -21.71
C GLU A 138 -2.89 4.47 -21.61
N VAL A 139 -1.59 4.19 -21.85
CA VAL A 139 -1.03 2.84 -21.68
C VAL A 139 -1.17 2.37 -20.22
N SER A 140 -0.92 3.26 -19.26
CA SER A 140 -1.06 2.95 -17.84
C SER A 140 -2.52 2.65 -17.47
N LEU A 141 -3.47 3.41 -18.00
CA LEU A 141 -4.91 3.16 -17.84
C LEU A 141 -5.30 1.78 -18.38
N ALA A 142 -4.77 1.38 -19.55
CA ALA A 142 -5.05 0.07 -20.14
C ALA A 142 -4.53 -1.07 -19.24
N LEU A 143 -3.30 -0.96 -18.72
CA LEU A 143 -2.71 -1.95 -17.82
C LEU A 143 -3.50 -2.08 -16.50
N VAL A 144 -3.92 -0.95 -15.93
CA VAL A 144 -4.72 -0.94 -14.71
C VAL A 144 -6.12 -1.51 -14.93
N SER A 145 -6.74 -1.20 -16.09
CA SER A 145 -8.03 -1.78 -16.48
C SER A 145 -7.94 -3.29 -16.66
N PHE A 146 -6.84 -3.79 -17.24
CA PHE A 146 -6.56 -5.22 -17.29
C PHE A 146 -6.40 -5.82 -15.88
N GLY A 147 -5.72 -5.12 -14.97
CA GLY A 147 -5.62 -5.50 -13.55
C GLY A 147 -6.98 -5.61 -12.84
N LEU A 148 -7.93 -4.72 -13.16
CA LEU A 148 -9.31 -4.80 -12.65
C LEU A 148 -10.02 -6.07 -13.13
N VAL A 149 -9.87 -6.43 -14.41
CA VAL A 149 -10.44 -7.68 -14.95
C VAL A 149 -9.85 -8.90 -14.22
N LEU A 150 -8.54 -8.93 -14.02
CA LEU A 150 -7.89 -10.00 -13.25
C LEU A 150 -8.39 -10.07 -11.80
N SER A 151 -8.57 -8.92 -11.15
CA SER A 151 -9.11 -8.84 -9.78
C SER A 151 -10.51 -9.44 -9.68
N CYS A 152 -11.36 -9.21 -10.68
CA CYS A 152 -12.69 -9.82 -10.77
C CYS A 152 -12.63 -11.36 -10.94
N CYS A 153 -11.62 -11.86 -11.65
CA CYS A 153 -11.39 -13.29 -11.90
C CYS A 153 -10.75 -14.04 -10.71
N LEU A 154 -10.34 -13.35 -9.63
CA LEU A 154 -9.72 -14.00 -8.47
C LEU A 154 -10.65 -15.03 -7.79
N PRO A 155 -10.12 -16.16 -7.30
CA PRO A 155 -10.93 -17.15 -6.59
C PRO A 155 -11.48 -16.56 -5.29
N TRP A 156 -12.72 -16.93 -4.94
CA TRP A 156 -13.27 -16.56 -3.65
C TRP A 156 -12.56 -17.32 -2.53
N PRO A 157 -12.05 -16.64 -1.49
CA PRO A 157 -11.41 -17.31 -0.37
C PRO A 157 -12.49 -18.11 0.38
N LYS A 158 -12.30 -19.43 0.46
CA LYS A 158 -13.25 -20.35 1.12
C LYS A 158 -13.24 -20.22 2.65
N ARG A 159 -12.18 -19.64 3.23
CA ARG A 159 -11.98 -19.47 4.68
C ARG A 159 -11.72 -18.01 4.98
N SER A 160 -12.57 -17.39 5.80
CA SER A 160 -12.21 -16.14 6.47
C SER A 160 -11.59 -16.48 7.83
N LEU A 161 -10.43 -15.87 8.13
CA LEU A 161 -9.61 -16.20 9.31
C LEU A 161 -10.37 -16.00 10.63
N PHE A 162 -11.23 -14.98 10.66
CA PHE A 162 -12.12 -14.71 11.78
C PHE A 162 -13.45 -15.43 11.68
N PHE A 163 -14.09 -15.51 10.51
CA PHE A 163 -15.38 -16.20 10.39
C PHE A 163 -15.26 -17.70 10.62
N ASN A 164 -14.10 -18.34 10.38
CA ASN A 164 -13.98 -19.76 10.70
C ASN A 164 -13.87 -19.98 12.21
N ARG A 165 -13.16 -19.10 12.94
CA ARG A 165 -13.16 -19.10 14.42
C ARG A 165 -14.51 -18.69 14.98
N ALA A 166 -15.16 -17.68 14.40
CA ALA A 166 -16.48 -17.22 14.79
C ALA A 166 -17.57 -18.21 14.36
N HIS A 167 -17.39 -19.04 13.33
CA HIS A 167 -18.30 -20.14 12.98
C HIS A 167 -18.07 -21.33 13.90
N HIS A 168 -16.83 -21.68 14.27
CA HIS A 168 -16.58 -22.70 15.29
C HIS A 168 -17.03 -22.24 16.69
N ALA A 169 -16.83 -20.97 17.03
CA ALA A 169 -17.32 -20.35 18.25
C ALA A 169 -18.83 -20.14 18.19
N ALA A 170 -19.41 -19.72 17.06
CA ALA A 170 -20.85 -19.65 16.86
C ALA A 170 -21.48 -21.04 16.85
N GLN A 171 -20.80 -22.10 16.42
CA GLN A 171 -21.36 -23.46 16.43
C GLN A 171 -21.29 -24.07 17.83
N ARG A 172 -20.28 -23.74 18.64
CA ARG A 172 -20.32 -23.95 20.10
C ARG A 172 -21.44 -23.12 20.74
N ASN A 173 -21.52 -21.83 20.40
CA ASN A 173 -22.51 -20.92 20.94
C ASN A 173 -23.92 -21.25 20.44
N LEU A 174 -24.13 -21.82 19.25
CA LEU A 174 -25.42 -22.30 18.74
C LEU A 174 -25.85 -23.57 19.48
N GLN A 175 -24.90 -24.37 19.95
CA GLN A 175 -25.17 -25.49 20.84
C GLN A 175 -25.56 -25.01 22.25
N GLU A 176 -25.04 -23.85 22.70
CA GLU A 176 -25.46 -23.15 23.92
C GLU A 176 -26.71 -22.24 23.76
N GLN A 177 -26.95 -21.69 22.56
CA GLN A 177 -28.00 -20.70 22.25
C GLN A 177 -29.21 -21.31 21.52
N ALA A 178 -29.20 -22.62 21.22
CA ALA A 178 -30.44 -23.36 20.97
C ALA A 178 -31.41 -23.29 22.17
N ALA A 179 -30.97 -22.75 23.31
CA ALA A 179 -31.80 -22.39 24.46
C ALA A 179 -32.29 -20.91 24.51
N ALA A 180 -31.86 -19.99 23.61
CA ALA A 180 -32.28 -18.59 23.70
C ALA A 180 -32.23 -17.83 22.35
N HIS A 181 -33.41 -17.72 21.74
CA HIS A 181 -33.93 -16.71 20.80
C HIS A 181 -33.00 -15.79 19.95
N SER A 182 -33.21 -15.90 18.63
CA SER A 182 -33.54 -14.81 17.67
C SER A 182 -32.60 -13.62 17.46
N GLY A 183 -31.81 -13.69 16.38
CA GLY A 183 -32.09 -12.90 15.16
C GLY A 183 -32.02 -11.36 15.21
N SER A 184 -30.83 -10.79 15.38
CA SER A 184 -30.39 -9.49 14.79
C SER A 184 -28.99 -9.04 15.29
N SER A 185 -28.50 -9.61 16.40
CA SER A 185 -27.31 -9.15 17.14
C SER A 185 -25.94 -9.68 16.64
N TRP A 186 -25.89 -10.47 15.55
CA TRP A 186 -24.67 -11.19 15.20
C TRP A 186 -23.55 -10.30 14.64
N ARG A 187 -23.88 -9.27 13.85
CA ARG A 187 -22.87 -8.35 13.26
C ARG A 187 -22.26 -7.42 14.31
N ASP A 188 -23.08 -6.88 15.20
CA ASP A 188 -22.61 -6.03 16.30
C ASP A 188 -21.76 -6.83 17.29
N SER A 189 -22.12 -8.10 17.53
CA SER A 189 -21.32 -9.01 18.34
C SER A 189 -19.92 -9.27 17.76
N VAL A 190 -19.82 -9.52 16.44
CA VAL A 190 -18.51 -9.72 15.76
C VAL A 190 -17.68 -8.43 15.77
N PHE A 191 -18.30 -7.28 15.52
CA PHE A 191 -17.62 -5.99 15.55
C PHE A 191 -17.06 -5.66 16.93
N ILE A 192 -17.88 -5.80 17.98
CA ILE A 192 -17.47 -5.60 19.38
C ILE A 192 -16.38 -6.59 19.78
N GLN A 193 -16.49 -7.85 19.34
CA GLN A 193 -15.49 -8.88 19.63
C GLN A 193 -14.15 -8.57 18.94
N MET A 194 -14.16 -8.05 17.71
CA MET A 194 -12.95 -7.62 17.01
C MET A 194 -12.28 -6.43 17.69
N LEU A 195 -13.06 -5.41 18.11
CA LEU A 195 -12.56 -4.29 18.92
C LEU A 195 -11.98 -4.75 20.27
N LYS A 196 -12.61 -5.74 20.91
CA LYS A 196 -12.12 -6.33 22.16
C LYS A 196 -10.81 -7.09 21.97
N GLU A 197 -10.66 -7.83 20.86
CA GLU A 197 -9.38 -8.44 20.49
C GLU A 197 -8.31 -7.41 20.20
N LEU A 198 -8.67 -6.30 19.53
CA LEU A 198 -7.76 -5.17 19.25
C LEU A 198 -7.21 -4.56 20.55
N ARG A 199 -8.04 -4.45 21.61
CA ARG A 199 -7.63 -4.00 22.94
C ARG A 199 -6.60 -4.92 23.61
N ASN A 200 -6.57 -6.20 23.24
CA ASN A 200 -5.63 -7.17 23.79
C ASN A 200 -4.31 -7.23 22.99
N VAL A 201 -4.24 -6.62 21.80
CA VAL A 201 -3.02 -6.58 20.97
C VAL A 201 -1.84 -5.89 21.69
N PRO A 202 -2.00 -4.72 22.36
CA PRO A 202 -0.92 -4.05 23.07
C PRO A 202 -0.38 -4.83 24.28
N GLN A 203 -1.16 -5.79 24.82
CA GLN A 203 -0.78 -6.58 25.98
C GLN A 203 0.23 -7.70 25.63
N ARG A 204 0.37 -8.05 24.35
CA ARG A 204 1.35 -9.05 23.90
C ARG A 204 2.67 -8.36 23.55
N PRO A 205 3.78 -8.64 24.26
CA PRO A 205 5.03 -7.90 24.10
C PRO A 205 5.60 -7.98 22.68
N SER A 206 5.58 -9.17 22.07
CA SER A 206 6.05 -9.37 20.69
C SER A 206 5.20 -8.59 19.69
N LEU A 207 3.86 -8.61 19.80
CA LEU A 207 2.99 -7.85 18.90
C LEU A 207 3.16 -6.34 19.08
N ARG A 208 3.31 -5.89 20.32
CA ARG A 208 3.56 -4.47 20.62
C ARG A 208 4.84 -3.98 19.95
N LEU A 209 5.93 -4.75 20.03
CA LEU A 209 7.20 -4.41 19.38
C LEU A 209 7.05 -4.33 17.85
N TRP A 210 6.45 -5.35 17.24
CA TRP A 210 6.22 -5.37 15.79
C TRP A 210 5.32 -4.23 15.31
N SER A 211 4.25 -3.92 16.05
CA SER A 211 3.35 -2.81 15.72
C SER A 211 4.06 -1.46 15.85
N LEU A 212 4.81 -1.25 16.94
CA LEU A 212 5.54 0.01 17.15
C LEU A 212 6.60 0.22 16.06
N TRP A 213 7.40 -0.81 15.80
CA TRP A 213 8.40 -0.76 14.73
C TRP A 213 7.77 -0.51 13.37
N TRP A 214 6.66 -1.17 13.05
CA TRP A 214 5.93 -0.93 11.81
C TRP A 214 5.49 0.53 11.71
N VAL A 215 4.86 1.08 12.75
CA VAL A 215 4.34 2.47 12.74
C VAL A 215 5.45 3.47 12.43
N PHE A 216 6.59 3.38 13.13
CA PHE A 216 7.71 4.30 12.89
C PHE A 216 8.37 4.09 11.53
N ASN A 217 8.66 2.84 11.15
CA ASN A 217 9.33 2.54 9.89
C ASN A 217 8.48 2.97 8.69
N SER A 218 7.18 2.72 8.73
CA SER A 218 6.29 3.09 7.64
C SER A 218 6.00 4.58 7.57
N ALA A 219 5.95 5.28 8.71
CA ALA A 219 5.88 6.74 8.71
C ALA A 219 7.09 7.33 7.98
N GLY A 220 8.30 6.85 8.29
CA GLY A 220 9.52 7.24 7.57
C GLY A 220 9.49 6.87 6.09
N TYR A 221 9.05 5.65 5.76
CA TYR A 221 8.96 5.18 4.39
C TYR A 221 8.00 6.02 3.53
N TYR A 222 6.79 6.31 4.03
CA TYR A 222 5.82 7.14 3.29
C TYR A 222 6.23 8.59 3.21
N LEU A 223 6.89 9.14 4.24
CA LEU A 223 7.45 10.48 4.19
C LEU A 223 8.47 10.59 3.04
N VAL A 224 9.40 9.64 2.93
CA VAL A 224 10.35 9.62 1.82
C VAL A 224 9.61 9.43 0.50
N LEU A 225 8.75 8.43 0.36
CA LEU A 225 8.05 8.18 -0.91
C LEU A 225 7.23 9.36 -1.42
N LEU A 226 6.44 9.99 -0.56
CA LEU A 226 5.52 11.05 -0.97
C LEU A 226 6.23 12.39 -1.22
N TYR A 227 7.36 12.63 -0.56
CA TYR A 227 8.03 13.92 -0.61
C TYR A 227 9.39 13.92 -1.33
N VAL A 228 10.00 12.77 -1.64
CA VAL A 228 11.32 12.72 -2.32
C VAL A 228 11.28 13.36 -3.70
N HIS A 229 10.24 13.11 -4.50
CA HIS A 229 10.10 13.71 -5.83
C HIS A 229 9.84 15.22 -5.75
N VAL A 230 9.11 15.66 -4.73
CA VAL A 230 8.86 17.07 -4.43
C VAL A 230 10.18 17.76 -4.04
N LEU A 231 10.98 17.10 -3.21
CA LEU A 231 12.28 17.59 -2.75
C LEU A 231 13.31 17.67 -3.88
N TRP A 232 13.43 16.63 -4.71
CA TRP A 232 14.34 16.64 -5.86
C TRP A 232 14.02 17.78 -6.82
N ASN A 233 12.75 18.05 -7.08
CA ASN A 233 12.36 19.19 -7.91
C ASN A 233 12.69 20.56 -7.27
N LYS A 234 12.71 20.65 -5.93
CA LYS A 234 13.11 21.88 -5.22
C LYS A 234 14.62 22.12 -5.25
N VAL A 235 15.42 21.06 -5.09
CA VAL A 235 16.89 21.16 -5.00
C VAL A 235 17.52 21.21 -6.39
N TYR A 236 17.01 20.45 -7.35
CA TYR A 236 17.47 20.42 -8.74
C TYR A 236 16.27 20.53 -9.69
N PRO A 237 15.88 21.75 -10.08
CA PRO A 237 14.82 21.95 -11.06
C PRO A 237 15.19 21.23 -12.36
N ALA A 238 14.34 20.30 -12.80
CA ALA A 238 14.54 19.54 -14.04
C ALA A 238 14.64 20.44 -15.30
N THR A 239 14.31 21.73 -15.17
CA THR A 239 14.42 22.75 -16.21
C THR A 239 15.85 23.26 -16.44
N GLU A 240 16.76 23.14 -15.46
CA GLU A 240 18.15 23.61 -15.60
C GLU A 240 19.15 22.49 -15.92
N ASN A 241 18.85 21.25 -15.49
CA ASN A 241 19.76 20.11 -15.69
C ASN A 241 19.10 18.98 -16.52
N LYS A 242 19.40 18.94 -17.83
CA LYS A 242 18.96 17.88 -18.77
C LYS A 242 19.51 16.48 -18.45
N HIS A 243 20.40 16.33 -17.47
CA HIS A 243 21.09 15.07 -17.13
C HIS A 243 20.63 14.43 -15.81
N VAL A 244 19.45 14.80 -15.29
CA VAL A 244 18.92 14.21 -14.04
C VAL A 244 18.20 12.88 -14.32
N TYR A 245 18.90 11.75 -14.08
CA TYR A 245 18.37 10.39 -14.24
C TYR A 245 17.56 9.90 -13.02
N ASN A 246 16.54 10.65 -12.59
CA ASN A 246 15.71 10.26 -11.44
C ASN A 246 15.08 8.87 -11.62
N GLY A 247 14.57 8.56 -12.82
CA GLY A 247 14.02 7.24 -13.14
C GLY A 247 15.07 6.12 -13.13
N GLY A 248 16.34 6.43 -13.42
CA GLY A 248 17.44 5.47 -13.36
C GLY A 248 17.84 5.11 -11.93
N VAL A 249 17.96 6.11 -11.05
CA VAL A 249 18.22 5.90 -9.62
C VAL A 249 17.07 5.13 -8.96
N GLU A 250 15.83 5.48 -9.30
CA GLU A 250 14.64 4.76 -8.85
C GLU A 250 14.63 3.31 -9.36
N ALA A 251 14.98 3.06 -10.62
CA ALA A 251 15.09 1.71 -11.17
C ALA A 251 16.16 0.86 -10.44
N VAL A 252 17.36 1.40 -10.21
CA VAL A 252 18.43 0.65 -9.50
C VAL A 252 18.02 0.34 -8.06
N SER A 253 17.48 1.32 -7.34
CA SER A 253 17.05 1.13 -5.94
C SER A 253 15.89 0.14 -5.80
N THR A 254 14.92 0.18 -6.72
CA THR A 254 13.79 -0.77 -6.76
C THR A 254 14.23 -2.18 -7.15
N LEU A 255 15.18 -2.33 -8.09
CA LEU A 255 15.75 -3.63 -8.46
C LEU A 255 16.52 -4.26 -7.29
N LEU A 256 17.38 -3.50 -6.62
CA LEU A 256 18.09 -3.97 -5.42
C LEU A 256 17.09 -4.37 -4.32
N GLY A 257 16.03 -3.57 -4.13
CA GLY A 257 14.93 -3.90 -3.23
C GLY A 257 14.21 -5.20 -3.61
N ALA A 258 13.98 -5.44 -4.90
CA ALA A 258 13.30 -6.64 -5.40
C ALA A 258 14.14 -7.90 -5.15
N ILE A 259 15.44 -7.84 -5.43
CA ILE A 259 16.40 -8.92 -5.18
C ILE A 259 16.50 -9.20 -3.67
N THR A 260 16.63 -8.16 -2.85
CA THR A 260 16.71 -8.30 -1.39
C THR A 260 15.43 -8.89 -0.81
N SER A 261 14.27 -8.42 -1.27
CA SER A 261 12.96 -8.96 -0.87
C SER A 261 12.81 -10.43 -1.27
N PHE A 262 13.31 -10.81 -2.44
CA PHE A 262 13.26 -12.18 -2.94
C PHE A 262 14.16 -13.09 -2.09
N ALA A 263 15.42 -12.67 -1.89
CA ALA A 263 16.38 -13.40 -1.07
C ALA A 263 15.87 -13.62 0.36
N ALA A 264 15.25 -12.60 0.97
CA ALA A 264 14.66 -12.68 2.30
C ALA A 264 13.58 -13.78 2.43
N GLY A 265 12.93 -14.19 1.33
CA GLY A 265 11.98 -15.29 1.31
C GLY A 265 12.60 -16.68 1.53
N PHE A 266 13.89 -16.84 1.26
CA PHE A 266 14.61 -18.11 1.35
C PHE A 266 15.49 -18.22 2.61
N VAL A 267 15.73 -17.11 3.32
CA VAL A 267 16.53 -17.12 4.55
C VAL A 267 15.75 -17.78 5.69
N LYS A 268 16.28 -18.85 6.26
CA LYS A 268 15.67 -19.52 7.43
C LYS A 268 16.04 -18.78 8.71
N ILE A 269 15.22 -17.80 9.10
CA ILE A 269 15.40 -17.05 10.36
C ILE A 269 14.41 -17.57 11.41
N ARG A 270 14.92 -17.85 12.62
CA ARG A 270 14.06 -18.11 13.79
C ARG A 270 13.54 -16.77 14.32
N TRP A 271 12.47 -16.25 13.71
CA TRP A 271 11.91 -14.92 13.99
C TRP A 271 11.60 -14.68 15.47
N ASN A 272 11.17 -15.70 16.23
CA ASN A 272 10.92 -15.56 17.66
C ASN A 272 12.16 -15.19 18.49
N LEU A 273 13.37 -15.53 18.03
CA LEU A 273 14.62 -15.29 18.76
C LEU A 273 15.37 -14.08 18.20
N TRP A 274 15.34 -13.91 16.87
CA TRP A 274 16.19 -12.94 16.17
C TRP A 274 15.45 -11.65 15.77
N SER A 275 14.13 -11.55 15.93
CA SER A 275 13.38 -10.38 15.48
C SER A 275 13.88 -9.08 16.10
N GLU A 276 14.19 -9.07 17.39
CA GLU A 276 14.62 -7.86 18.10
C GLU A 276 15.97 -7.35 17.57
N LEU A 277 16.92 -8.27 17.38
CA LEU A 277 18.24 -7.96 16.83
C LEU A 277 18.15 -7.49 15.38
N VAL A 278 17.35 -8.16 14.55
CA VAL A 278 17.15 -7.76 13.15
C VAL A 278 16.51 -6.38 13.06
N ILE A 279 15.47 -6.11 13.86
CA ILE A 279 14.83 -4.79 13.95
C ILE A 279 15.85 -3.72 14.38
N GLY A 280 16.66 -4.01 15.42
CA GLY A 280 17.68 -3.10 15.92
C GLY A 280 18.72 -2.74 14.88
N ILE A 281 19.28 -3.75 14.18
CA ILE A 281 20.28 -3.54 13.13
C ILE A 281 19.70 -2.73 11.97
N ILE A 282 18.50 -3.09 11.47
CA ILE A 282 17.87 -2.37 10.35
C ILE A 282 17.62 -0.91 10.73
N THR A 283 17.10 -0.66 11.93
CA THR A 283 16.80 0.69 12.40
C THR A 283 18.07 1.51 12.60
N ALA A 284 19.14 0.91 13.15
CA ALA A 284 20.43 1.57 13.31
C ALA A 284 21.07 1.93 11.96
N LEU A 285 20.98 1.01 10.98
CA LEU A 285 21.47 1.25 9.62
C LEU A 285 20.68 2.36 8.91
N GLN A 286 19.34 2.36 9.04
CA GLN A 286 18.49 3.43 8.53
C GLN A 286 18.85 4.78 9.16
N ALA A 287 19.01 4.84 10.48
CA ALA A 287 19.40 6.05 11.18
C ALA A 287 20.80 6.54 10.75
N GLY A 288 21.77 5.64 10.63
CA GLY A 288 23.12 5.96 10.16
C GLY A 288 23.13 6.52 8.74
N LEU A 289 22.37 5.92 7.82
CA LEU A 289 22.23 6.44 6.46
C LEU A 289 21.58 7.82 6.41
N LEU A 290 20.53 8.05 7.22
CA LEU A 290 19.90 9.36 7.30
C LEU A 290 20.86 10.44 7.84
N LEU A 291 21.69 10.10 8.84
CA LEU A 291 22.70 11.01 9.36
C LEU A 291 23.84 11.29 8.37
N LEU A 292 24.15 10.36 7.47
CA LEU A 292 25.14 10.57 6.41
C LEU A 292 24.59 11.40 5.24
N MET A 293 23.26 11.39 5.06
CA MET A 293 22.58 12.11 3.98
C MET A 293 22.15 13.53 4.37
N GLY A 294 21.99 13.81 5.67
CA GLY A 294 21.65 15.13 6.21
C GLY A 294 22.87 15.99 6.48
#